data_AF-A0A371JAB9-F1
#
_entry.id   AF-A0A371JAB9-F1
#
_cell.length_a   1.000
_cell.length_b   1.000
_cell.length_c   1.000
_cell.angle_alpha   90.00
_cell.angle_beta   90.00
_cell.angle_gamma   90.00
#
_symmetry.space_group_name_H-M   'P 1'
#
loop_
_entity.id
_entity.type
_entity.pdbx_description
1 polymer ?
#
loop_
_entity_poly.entity_id
_entity_poly.type
_entity_poly.pdbx_seq_one_letter_code
_entity_poly.pdbx_strand_id
1 'polypeptide(L)'
;MIISVKQVRNFFICVLIPLAVGYASSVISNLIAGIDISTYYTQLIKPSFAPVGFVFPIVWTILYILMGISSYLIIKNGCELAKVKDAMFFYWLQLALNFIWSILFFGLDLRLTAMVDLVILLLVVINMTLKFAKINKKAAYLNIPYIIWLIYAGFLNYFIWIINR
;
A
#
# COMPACT_ATOMS: atom_id res chain seq x y z
N MET A 1 4.56 29.29 -17.47
CA MET A 1 3.61 28.21 -17.12
C MET A 1 3.15 28.46 -15.69
N ILE A 2 1.98 29.06 -15.49
CA ILE A 2 1.48 29.37 -14.14
C ILE A 2 0.77 28.11 -13.63
N ILE A 3 1.41 27.37 -12.71
CA ILE A 3 0.76 26.24 -12.05
C ILE A 3 -0.37 26.80 -11.17
N SER A 4 -1.60 26.34 -11.39
CA SER A 4 -2.74 26.80 -10.60
C SER A 4 -2.60 26.33 -9.14
N VAL A 5 -2.88 27.20 -8.18
CA VAL A 5 -2.93 26.87 -6.73
C VAL A 5 -3.81 25.62 -6.48
N LYS A 6 -4.88 25.45 -7.26
CA LYS A 6 -5.76 24.28 -7.20
C LYS A 6 -5.04 22.97 -7.55
N GLN A 7 -4.13 22.99 -8.54
CA GLN A 7 -3.37 21.81 -8.94
C GLN A 7 -2.35 21.41 -7.87
N VAL A 8 -1.64 22.40 -7.30
CA VAL A 8 -0.69 22.18 -6.21
C VAL A 8 -1.40 21.57 -5.00
N ARG A 9 -2.54 22.14 -4.58
CA ARG A 9 -3.34 21.63 -3.49
C ARG A 9 -3.78 20.17 -3.73
N ASN A 10 -4.30 19.88 -4.92
CA ASN A 10 -4.77 18.53 -5.25
C ASN A 10 -3.62 17.50 -5.25
N PHE A 11 -2.43 17.90 -5.70
CA PHE A 11 -1.24 17.06 -5.64
C PHE A 11 -0.89 16.68 -4.21
N PHE A 12 -0.80 17.66 -3.30
CA PHE A 12 -0.50 17.39 -1.90
C PHE A 12 -1.56 16.52 -1.24
N ILE A 13 -2.85 16.75 -1.52
CA ILE A 13 -3.93 15.90 -1.00
C ILE A 13 -3.73 14.44 -1.45
N CYS A 14 -3.44 14.19 -2.72
CA CYS A 14 -3.25 12.83 -3.23
C CYS A 14 -2.06 12.12 -2.59
N VAL A 15 -0.99 12.85 -2.25
CA VAL A 15 0.21 12.30 -1.59
C VAL A 15 0.00 12.09 -0.10
N LEU A 16 -0.69 13.01 0.58
CA LEU A 16 -0.90 12.93 2.03
C LEU A 16 -1.87 11.81 2.42
N ILE A 17 -2.85 11.49 1.57
CA ILE A 17 -3.83 10.43 1.86
C ILE A 17 -3.17 9.05 2.09
N PRO A 18 -2.40 8.48 1.16
CA PRO A 18 -1.78 7.16 1.37
C PRO A 18 -0.79 7.16 2.53
N LEU A 19 -0.06 8.27 2.75
CA LEU A 19 0.82 8.42 3.92
C LEU A 19 0.02 8.39 5.24
N ALA A 20 -1.11 9.10 5.29
CA ALA A 20 -1.99 9.12 6.46
C ALA A 20 -2.62 7.74 6.71
N VAL A 21 -3.04 7.04 5.65
CA VAL A 21 -3.54 5.66 5.74
C VAL A 21 -2.48 4.72 6.29
N GLY A 22 -1.26 4.78 5.76
CA GLY A 22 -0.14 3.97 6.24
C GLY A 22 0.18 4.22 7.71
N TYR A 23 0.30 5.49 8.10
CA TYR A 23 0.54 5.88 9.49
C TYR A 23 -0.60 5.42 10.42
N ALA A 24 -1.85 5.67 10.04
CA ALA A 24 -3.02 5.26 10.81
C ALA A 24 -3.07 3.74 11.00
N SER A 25 -2.77 2.95 9.95
CA SER A 25 -2.73 1.49 10.04
C SER A 25 -1.68 1.01 11.06
N SER A 26 -0.51 1.66 11.10
CA SER A 26 0.56 1.33 12.04
C SER A 26 0.15 1.66 13.48
N VAL A 27 -0.43 2.85 13.70
CA VAL A 27 -0.89 3.27 15.03
C VAL A 27 -1.99 2.34 15.55
N ILE A 28 -2.97 2.02 14.72
CA ILE A 28 -4.08 1.13 15.11
C ILE A 28 -3.56 -0.27 15.40
N SER A 29 -2.63 -0.79 14.59
CA SER A 29 -2.01 -2.10 14.84
C SER A 29 -1.25 -2.13 16.17
N ASN A 30 -0.46 -1.10 16.49
CA ASN A 30 0.22 -0.96 17.78
C ASN A 30 -0.76 -0.95 18.96
N LEU A 31 -1.87 -0.19 18.83
CA LEU A 31 -2.88 -0.08 19.88
C LEU A 31 -3.58 -1.41 20.14
N ILE A 32 -3.87 -2.18 19.10
CA ILE A 32 -4.51 -3.50 19.23
C ILE A 32 -3.54 -4.51 19.83
N ALA A 33 -2.29 -4.53 19.36
CA ALA A 33 -1.27 -5.47 19.84
C ALA A 33 -0.77 -5.14 21.26
N GLY A 34 -0.89 -3.89 21.70
CA GLY A 34 -0.32 -3.40 22.96
C GLY A 34 1.21 -3.27 22.94
N ILE A 35 1.85 -3.49 21.80
CA ILE A 35 3.30 -3.41 21.60
C ILE A 35 3.61 -2.76 20.24
N ASP A 36 4.76 -2.12 20.15
CA ASP A 36 5.21 -1.51 18.89
C ASP A 36 5.51 -2.57 17.83
N ILE A 37 5.11 -2.33 16.57
CA ILE A 37 5.41 -3.20 15.42
C ILE A 37 6.90 -3.54 15.34
N SER A 38 7.80 -2.60 15.65
CA SER A 38 9.24 -2.87 15.62
C SER A 38 9.64 -3.94 16.65
N THR A 39 9.07 -3.88 17.85
CA THR A 39 9.30 -4.85 18.92
C THR A 39 8.61 -6.18 18.62
N TYR A 40 7.39 -6.15 18.07
CA TYR A 40 6.72 -7.35 17.58
C TYR A 40 7.58 -8.06 16.52
N TYR A 41 8.10 -7.31 15.56
CA TYR A 41 8.88 -7.85 14.46
C TYR A 41 10.21 -8.48 14.93
N THR A 42 10.84 -7.98 15.99
CA THR A 42 12.06 -8.60 16.53
C THR A 42 11.79 -9.95 17.19
N GLN A 43 10.61 -10.14 17.78
CA GLN A 43 10.20 -11.39 18.43
C GLN A 43 9.87 -12.54 17.46
N LEU A 44 9.55 -12.23 16.20
CA LEU A 44 9.26 -13.26 15.19
C LEU A 44 10.50 -14.10 14.84
N ILE A 45 10.31 -15.40 14.66
CA ILE A 45 11.26 -16.25 13.93
C ILE A 45 11.14 -15.84 12.45
N LYS A 46 12.27 -15.54 11.80
CA LYS A 46 12.29 -14.95 10.45
C LYS A 46 13.19 -15.77 9.52
N PRO A 47 12.83 -15.91 8.23
CA PRO A 47 13.72 -16.51 7.25
C PRO A 47 14.93 -15.59 6.99
N SER A 48 16.02 -16.15 6.47
CA SER A 48 17.29 -15.42 6.23
C SER A 48 17.18 -14.25 5.24
N PHE A 49 16.15 -14.24 4.39
CA PHE A 49 15.88 -13.18 3.42
C PHE A 49 14.97 -12.06 3.96
N ALA A 50 14.48 -12.18 5.21
CA ALA A 50 13.68 -11.14 5.83
C ALA A 50 14.54 -9.89 6.07
N PRO A 51 14.05 -8.68 5.76
CA PRO A 51 14.84 -7.49 5.92
C PRO A 51 14.85 -7.07 7.40
N VAL A 52 15.82 -6.25 7.77
CA VAL A 52 15.83 -5.58 9.07
C VAL A 52 14.66 -4.61 9.19
N GLY A 53 14.12 -4.44 10.40
CA GLY A 53 12.82 -3.77 10.63
C GLY A 53 12.71 -2.36 10.05
N PHE A 54 13.80 -1.57 10.03
CA PHE A 54 13.76 -0.20 9.52
C PHE A 54 13.58 -0.11 7.99
N VAL A 55 13.78 -1.19 7.23
CA VAL A 55 13.59 -1.20 5.78
C VAL A 55 12.12 -1.02 5.42
N PHE A 56 11.20 -1.60 6.20
CA PHE A 56 9.76 -1.50 5.96
C PHE A 56 9.24 -0.05 5.90
N PRO A 57 9.45 0.80 6.92
CA PRO A 57 8.96 2.18 6.88
C PRO A 57 9.58 3.00 5.74
N ILE A 58 10.83 2.74 5.36
CA ILE A 58 11.47 3.42 4.22
C ILE A 58 10.75 3.03 2.92
N VAL A 59 10.62 1.73 2.65
CA VAL A 59 10.00 1.25 1.41
C VAL A 59 8.53 1.70 1.34
N TRP A 60 7.75 1.51 2.39
CA TRP A 60 6.35 1.91 2.42
C TRP A 60 6.16 3.41 2.23
N THR A 61 7.01 4.25 2.84
CA THR A 61 6.95 5.72 2.63
C THR A 61 7.15 6.07 1.16
N ILE A 62 8.15 5.48 0.50
CA ILE A 62 8.39 5.68 -0.93
C ILE A 62 7.18 5.23 -1.73
N LEU A 63 6.65 4.04 -1.45
CA LEU A 63 5.49 3.49 -2.15
C LEU A 63 4.24 4.38 -2.00
N TYR A 64 3.94 4.87 -0.80
CA TYR A 64 2.81 5.77 -0.57
C TYR A 64 2.95 7.09 -1.33
N ILE A 65 4.16 7.66 -1.40
CA ILE A 65 4.43 8.84 -2.22
C ILE A 65 4.16 8.52 -3.70
N LEU A 66 4.66 7.39 -4.22
CA LEU A 66 4.43 6.97 -5.61
C LEU A 66 2.94 6.74 -5.91
N MET A 67 2.21 6.11 -4.99
CA MET A 67 0.75 5.93 -5.10
C MET A 67 0.02 7.27 -5.18
N GLY A 68 0.39 8.23 -4.34
CA GLY A 68 -0.21 9.56 -4.34
C GLY A 68 0.10 10.36 -5.59
N ILE A 69 1.33 10.30 -6.10
CA ILE A 69 1.70 10.90 -7.38
C ILE A 69 0.91 10.22 -8.51
N SER A 70 0.79 8.90 -8.48
CA SER A 70 0.07 8.10 -9.48
C SER A 70 -1.43 8.45 -9.52
N SER A 71 -2.09 8.54 -8.37
CA SER A 71 -3.51 8.94 -8.30
C SER A 71 -3.73 10.36 -8.78
N TYR A 72 -2.85 11.31 -8.42
CA TYR A 72 -2.88 12.67 -8.95
C TYR A 72 -2.81 12.69 -10.49
N LEU A 73 -1.90 11.89 -11.07
CA LEU A 73 -1.74 11.78 -12.52
C LEU A 73 -2.95 11.17 -13.23
N ILE A 74 -3.82 10.43 -12.53
CA ILE A 74 -5.07 9.88 -13.05
C ILE A 74 -6.20 10.90 -12.97
N ILE A 75 -6.42 11.51 -11.80
CA ILE A 75 -7.54 12.45 -11.58
C ILE A 75 -7.44 13.70 -12.46
N LYS A 76 -6.21 14.12 -12.84
CA LYS A 76 -6.01 15.27 -13.73
C LYS A 76 -6.56 15.07 -15.16
N ASN A 77 -6.88 13.83 -15.56
CA ASN A 77 -7.47 13.55 -16.87
C ASN A 77 -8.99 13.70 -16.90
N GLY A 78 -9.60 14.13 -15.78
CA GLY A 78 -11.03 14.41 -15.65
C GLY A 78 -11.73 13.44 -14.71
N CYS A 79 -11.96 13.86 -13.46
CA CYS A 79 -12.60 13.07 -12.41
C CYS A 79 -14.02 12.58 -12.77
N GLU A 80 -14.71 13.30 -13.66
CA GLU A 80 -16.07 12.95 -14.06
C GLU A 80 -16.15 11.80 -15.07
N LEU A 81 -15.03 11.46 -15.73
CA LEU A 81 -15.01 10.38 -16.70
C LEU A 81 -15.23 9.03 -16.03
N ALA A 82 -16.17 8.22 -16.53
CA ALA A 82 -16.49 6.90 -15.99
C ALA A 82 -15.25 6.00 -15.84
N LYS A 83 -14.35 6.01 -16.83
CA LYS A 83 -13.08 5.26 -16.77
C LYS A 83 -12.16 5.71 -15.62
N VAL A 84 -12.16 7.00 -15.27
CA VAL A 84 -11.36 7.54 -14.16
C VAL A 84 -12.01 7.16 -12.83
N LYS A 85 -13.34 7.25 -12.72
CA LYS A 85 -14.08 6.80 -11.52
C LYS A 85 -13.85 5.31 -11.24
N ASP A 86 -13.98 4.47 -12.26
CA ASP A 86 -13.70 3.04 -12.20
C ASP A 86 -12.24 2.75 -11.81
N ALA A 87 -11.26 3.40 -12.45
CA ALA A 87 -9.85 3.25 -12.07
C ALA A 87 -9.58 3.68 -10.61
N MET A 88 -10.16 4.80 -10.18
CA MET A 88 -10.01 5.31 -8.81
C MET A 88 -10.73 4.44 -7.77
N PHE A 89 -11.80 3.73 -8.13
CA PHE A 89 -12.41 2.75 -7.24
C PHE A 89 -11.40 1.67 -6.83
N PHE A 90 -10.64 1.11 -7.79
CA PHE A 90 -9.58 0.13 -7.48
C PHE A 90 -8.43 0.74 -6.67
N TYR A 91 -8.13 2.03 -6.85
CA TYR A 91 -7.17 2.75 -6.01
C TYR A 91 -7.61 2.85 -4.55
N TRP A 92 -8.89 3.16 -4.31
CA TRP A 92 -9.43 3.21 -2.95
C TRP A 92 -9.55 1.82 -2.33
N LEU A 93 -9.97 0.83 -3.12
CA LEU A 93 -10.04 -0.56 -2.69
C LEU A 93 -8.66 -1.10 -2.27
N GLN A 94 -7.60 -0.83 -3.05
CA GLN A 94 -6.26 -1.27 -2.67
C GLN A 94 -5.75 -0.54 -1.42
N LEU A 95 -6.08 0.74 -1.22
CA LEU A 95 -5.71 1.44 0.03
C LEU A 95 -6.42 0.83 1.24
N ALA A 96 -7.70 0.44 1.10
CA ALA A 96 -8.45 -0.18 2.18
C ALA A 96 -7.86 -1.56 2.55
N LEU A 97 -7.56 -2.39 1.57
CA LEU A 97 -6.91 -3.69 1.79
C LEU A 97 -5.51 -3.51 2.41
N ASN A 98 -4.71 -2.58 1.88
CA ASN A 98 -3.39 -2.25 2.41
C ASN A 98 -3.45 -1.81 3.89
N PHE A 99 -4.46 -1.03 4.26
CA PHE A 99 -4.71 -0.62 5.65
C PHE A 99 -5.08 -1.81 6.55
N ILE A 100 -5.97 -2.68 6.07
CA ILE A 100 -6.44 -3.86 6.80
C ILE A 100 -5.30 -4.85 7.03
N TRP A 101 -4.40 -5.03 6.06
CA TRP A 101 -3.28 -5.95 6.15
C TRP A 101 -2.44 -5.78 7.43
N SER A 102 -2.06 -4.53 7.74
CA SER A 102 -1.25 -4.23 8.94
C SER A 102 -1.95 -4.67 10.22
N ILE A 103 -3.27 -4.42 10.30
CA ILE A 103 -4.09 -4.77 11.46
C ILE A 103 -4.20 -6.28 11.60
N LEU A 104 -4.44 -7.01 10.50
CA LEU A 104 -4.52 -8.46 10.51
C LEU A 104 -3.20 -9.10 10.94
N PHE A 105 -2.08 -8.61 10.41
CA PHE A 105 -0.77 -9.22 10.63
C PHE A 105 -0.17 -8.87 12.00
N PHE A 106 -0.10 -7.57 12.33
CA PHE A 106 0.57 -7.08 13.53
C PHE A 106 -0.38 -6.86 14.70
N GLY A 107 -1.63 -6.46 14.46
CA GLY A 107 -2.60 -6.21 15.52
C GLY A 107 -3.22 -7.49 16.06
N LEU A 108 -3.67 -8.37 15.18
CA LEU A 108 -4.49 -9.54 15.53
C LEU A 108 -3.76 -10.89 15.44
N ASP A 109 -2.49 -10.91 15.04
CA ASP A 109 -1.72 -12.14 14.81
C ASP A 109 -2.35 -13.14 13.79
N LEU A 110 -3.30 -12.67 12.97
CA LEU A 110 -4.00 -13.47 11.97
C LEU A 110 -3.18 -13.57 10.68
N ARG A 111 -1.98 -14.13 10.77
CA ARG A 111 -0.97 -14.15 9.69
C ARG A 111 -1.48 -14.82 8.41
N LEU A 112 -2.24 -15.91 8.53
CA LEU A 112 -2.87 -16.57 7.37
C LEU A 112 -3.94 -15.68 6.71
N THR A 113 -4.78 -15.02 7.50
CA THR A 113 -5.79 -14.08 6.99
C THR A 113 -5.12 -12.89 6.32
N ALA A 114 -4.04 -12.36 6.90
CA ALA A 114 -3.23 -11.31 6.29
C ALA A 114 -2.59 -11.76 4.97
N MET A 115 -2.20 -13.03 4.84
CA MET A 115 -1.72 -13.58 3.56
C MET A 115 -2.82 -13.58 2.49
N VAL A 116 -4.03 -14.01 2.84
CA VAL A 116 -5.19 -14.00 1.91
C VAL A 116 -5.52 -12.58 1.47
N ASP A 117 -5.58 -11.63 2.42
CA ASP A 117 -5.77 -10.22 2.13
C ASP A 117 -4.69 -9.68 1.19
N LEU A 118 -3.42 -10.03 1.40
CA LEU A 118 -2.32 -9.59 0.55
C LEU A 118 -2.41 -10.13 -0.88
N VAL A 119 -2.88 -11.37 -1.06
CA VAL A 119 -3.13 -11.93 -2.41
C VAL A 119 -4.24 -11.17 -3.11
N ILE A 120 -5.34 -10.87 -2.41
CA ILE A 120 -6.44 -10.06 -2.94
C ILE A 120 -5.92 -8.65 -3.30
N LEU A 121 -5.16 -8.03 -2.40
CA LEU A 121 -4.53 -6.73 -2.62
C LEU A 121 -3.66 -6.73 -3.88
N LEU A 122 -2.80 -7.74 -4.06
CA LEU A 122 -1.95 -7.86 -5.24
C LEU A 122 -2.78 -7.90 -6.54
N LEU A 123 -3.86 -8.70 -6.57
CA LEU A 123 -4.75 -8.76 -7.74
C LEU A 123 -5.45 -7.43 -8.01
N VAL A 124 -5.92 -6.75 -6.96
CA VAL A 124 -6.54 -5.42 -7.06
C VAL A 124 -5.54 -4.40 -7.61
N VAL A 125 -4.28 -4.41 -7.13
CA VAL A 125 -3.22 -3.49 -7.57
C VAL A 125 -2.81 -3.75 -9.02
N ILE A 126 -2.74 -5.00 -9.45
CA ILE A 126 -2.48 -5.35 -10.85
C ILE A 126 -3.62 -4.80 -11.73
N ASN A 127 -4.89 -5.06 -11.36
CA ASN A 127 -6.03 -4.56 -12.13
C ASN A 127 -6.10 -3.02 -12.16
N MET A 128 -5.83 -2.36 -11.02
CA MET A 128 -5.70 -0.91 -10.92
C MET A 128 -4.63 -0.40 -11.90
N THR A 129 -3.45 -1.04 -11.91
CA THR A 129 -2.32 -0.64 -12.75
C THR A 129 -2.65 -0.78 -14.24
N LEU A 130 -3.35 -1.84 -14.63
CA LEU A 130 -3.84 -2.03 -16.01
C LEU A 130 -4.86 -0.96 -16.41
N LYS A 131 -5.79 -0.59 -15.52
CA LYS A 131 -6.75 0.49 -15.75
C LYS A 131 -6.04 1.85 -15.84
N PHE A 132 -5.05 2.09 -14.98
CA PHE A 132 -4.21 3.29 -15.02
C PHE A 132 -3.46 3.38 -16.34
N ALA A 133 -2.95 2.26 -16.87
CA ALA A 133 -2.20 2.25 -18.14
C ALA A 133 -3.05 2.71 -19.34
N LYS A 134 -4.37 2.45 -19.31
CA LYS A 134 -5.33 2.92 -20.33
C LYS A 134 -5.63 4.43 -20.24
N ILE A 135 -5.33 5.07 -19.12
CA ILE A 135 -5.58 6.50 -18.88
C ILE A 135 -4.27 7.29 -18.95
N ASN A 136 -3.26 6.86 -18.19
CA ASN A 136 -1.95 7.47 -18.09
C ASN A 136 -0.86 6.42 -17.82
N LYS A 137 -0.03 6.13 -18.82
CA LYS A 137 1.06 5.14 -18.70
C LYS A 137 2.08 5.49 -17.60
N LYS A 138 2.36 6.78 -17.37
CA LYS A 138 3.30 7.19 -16.31
C LYS A 138 2.74 6.84 -14.93
N ALA A 139 1.44 7.06 -14.71
CA ALA A 139 0.78 6.66 -13.47
C ALA A 139 0.87 5.14 -13.24
N ALA A 140 0.68 4.33 -14.28
CA ALA A 140 0.84 2.88 -14.19
C ALA A 140 2.27 2.46 -13.81
N TYR A 141 3.29 3.02 -14.47
CA TYR A 141 4.68 2.66 -14.19
C TYR A 141 5.12 2.98 -12.75
N LEU A 142 4.58 4.03 -12.15
CA LEU A 142 4.85 4.35 -10.74
C LEU A 142 4.37 3.27 -9.76
N ASN A 143 3.44 2.39 -10.16
CA ASN A 143 2.95 1.29 -9.33
C ASN A 143 3.71 -0.02 -9.54
N ILE A 144 4.64 -0.11 -10.50
CA ILE A 144 5.46 -1.32 -10.70
C ILE A 144 6.29 -1.66 -9.45
N PRO A 145 6.99 -0.70 -8.80
CA PRO A 145 7.70 -0.97 -7.55
C PRO A 145 6.77 -1.52 -6.45
N TYR A 146 5.52 -1.08 -6.43
CA TYR A 146 4.54 -1.56 -5.46
C TYR A 146 4.16 -3.02 -5.71
N ILE A 147 3.89 -3.41 -6.96
CA ILE A 147 3.61 -4.81 -7.32
C ILE A 147 4.78 -5.73 -6.93
N ILE A 148 6.02 -5.32 -7.23
CA ILE A 148 7.22 -6.08 -6.87
C ILE A 148 7.31 -6.26 -5.35
N TRP A 149 7.06 -5.17 -4.60
CA TRP A 149 7.07 -5.22 -3.15
C TRP A 149 5.98 -6.13 -2.57
N LEU A 150 4.77 -6.12 -3.13
CA LEU A 150 3.68 -7.00 -2.69
C LEU A 150 3.99 -8.48 -2.92
N ILE A 151 4.64 -8.83 -4.03
CA ILE A 151 5.08 -10.20 -4.29
C ILE A 151 6.11 -10.63 -3.23
N TYR A 152 7.10 -9.77 -2.96
CA TYR A 152 8.09 -10.01 -1.92
C TYR A 152 7.44 -10.15 -0.54
N ALA A 153 6.56 -9.23 -0.17
CA ALA A 153 5.83 -9.26 1.09
C ALA A 153 4.97 -10.51 1.23
N GLY A 154 4.38 -11.01 0.14
CA GLY A 154 3.60 -12.25 0.15
C GLY A 154 4.44 -13.48 0.42
N PHE A 155 5.61 -13.56 -0.22
CA PHE A 155 6.57 -14.62 0.06
C PHE A 155 7.02 -14.54 1.53
N LEU A 156 7.40 -13.36 2.01
CA LEU A 156 7.81 -13.17 3.40
C LEU A 156 6.71 -13.54 4.40
N ASN A 157 5.47 -13.11 4.17
CA ASN A 157 4.32 -13.41 5.02
C ASN A 157 4.08 -14.92 5.13
N TYR A 158 4.10 -15.64 3.99
CA TYR A 158 3.97 -17.09 3.97
C TYR A 158 5.03 -17.80 4.82
N PHE A 159 6.31 -17.41 4.65
CA PHE A 159 7.40 -18.01 5.43
C PHE A 159 7.32 -17.67 6.91
N ILE A 160 6.94 -16.44 7.28
CA ILE A 160 6.73 -16.10 8.69
C ILE A 160 5.57 -16.92 9.27
N TRP A 161 4.47 -17.08 8.53
CA TRP A 161 3.34 -17.88 8.99
C TRP A 161 3.73 -19.34 9.23
N ILE A 162 4.41 -19.99 8.29
CA ILE A 162 4.72 -21.42 8.41
C ILE A 162 5.70 -21.73 9.54
N ILE A 163 6.66 -20.83 9.83
CA ILE A 163 7.69 -21.04 10.86
C ILE A 163 7.30 -20.53 12.26
N ASN A 164 6.24 -19.73 12.38
CA ASN A 164 5.70 -19.25 13.67
C ASN A 164 4.28 -19.77 13.91
N ARG A 165 3.99 -20.98 13.41
CA ARG A 165 2.68 -21.61 13.58
C ARG A 165 2.43 -22.04 15.03
#